data_AF-A0ABD1AAE3-F1
#
_entry.id   AF-A0ABD1AAE3-F1
#
_cell.length_a   1.000
_cell.length_b   1.000
_cell.length_c   1.000
_cell.angle_alpha   90.00
_cell.angle_beta   90.00
_cell.angle_gamma   90.00
#
_symmetry.space_group_name_H-M   'P 1'
#
loop_
_entity.id
_entity.type
_entity.pdbx_description
1 polymer ?
#
loop_
_entity_poly.entity_id
_entity_poly.type
_entity_poly.pdbx_seq_one_letter_code
_entity_poly.pdbx_strand_id
1 'polypeptide(L)' 'MGIVERIKEIEAEMARTQKNKATEYHLGQLKAKIAKLRTQLLEPPKGSSGGGDGFEVTKYGHGRVALIGFPSVGKSTL' A
#
# COMPACT_ATOMS: atom_id res chain seq x y z
N MET A 1 18.60 -6.62 -5.02
CA MET A 1 17.78 -5.40 -4.98
C MET A 1 16.34 -5.77 -4.69
N GLY A 2 15.90 -5.60 -3.45
CA GLY A 2 14.57 -6.00 -2.98
C GLY A 2 13.46 -5.21 -3.66
N ILE A 3 12.23 -5.74 -3.63
CA ILE A 3 11.03 -5.00 -4.11
C ILE A 3 10.89 -3.66 -3.34
N VAL A 4 11.19 -3.66 -2.04
CA VAL A 4 11.13 -2.46 -1.18
C VAL A 4 12.14 -1.39 -1.57
N GLU A 5 13.37 -1.79 -1.94
CA GLU A 5 14.41 -0.87 -2.40
C GLU A 5 14.00 -0.21 -3.73
N ARG A 6 13.47 -1.00 -4.67
CA ARG A 6 12.94 -0.49 -5.94
C ARG A 6 11.79 0.49 -5.76
N ILE A 7 10.92 0.28 -4.76
CA ILE A 7 9.84 1.23 -4.44
C ILE A 7 10.44 2.55 -3.92
N LYS A 8 11.39 2.49 -2.98
CA LYS A 8 12.01 3.70 -2.40
C LYS A 8 12.74 4.53 -3.45
N GLU A 9 13.41 3.90 -4.40
CA GLU A 9 14.10 4.63 -5.48
C GLU A 9 13.14 5.36 -6.40
N ILE A 10 12.06 4.72 -6.80
CA ILE A 10 11.03 5.36 -7.64
C ILE A 10 10.35 6.51 -6.88
N GLU A 11 10.10 6.33 -5.57
CA GLU A 11 9.56 7.41 -4.72
C GLU A 11 10.53 8.60 -4.61
N ALA A 12 11.84 8.34 -4.46
CA ALA A 12 12.87 9.38 -4.43
C ALA A 12 13.05 10.09 -5.78
N GLU A 13 12.87 9.38 -6.90
CA GLU A 13 12.87 9.96 -8.24
C GLU A 13 11.63 10.83 -8.46
N MET A 14 10.45 10.36 -8.05
CA MET A 14 9.22 11.13 -8.12
C MET A 14 9.27 12.40 -7.27
N ALA A 15 9.86 12.35 -6.07
CA ALA A 15 9.98 13.52 -5.19
C ALA A 15 10.89 14.62 -5.76
N ARG A 16 11.92 14.24 -6.53
CA ARG A 16 12.86 15.19 -7.15
C ARG A 16 12.36 15.76 -8.49
N THR A 17 11.47 15.04 -9.17
CA THR A 17 11.00 15.43 -10.50
C THR A 17 9.85 16.42 -10.41
N GLN A 18 10.05 17.64 -10.94
CA GLN A 18 8.95 18.60 -11.09
C GLN A 18 7.96 18.14 -12.17
N LYS A 19 6.67 18.32 -11.92
CA LYS A 19 5.60 17.99 -12.87
C LYS A 19 5.46 19.10 -13.93
N ASN A 20 5.78 18.78 -15.18
CA ASN A 20 5.59 19.66 -16.33
C ASN A 20 5.30 18.83 -17.60
N LYS A 21 4.98 19.48 -18.72
CA LYS A 21 4.62 18.80 -19.99
C LYS A 21 5.68 17.82 -20.50
N ALA A 22 6.96 18.04 -20.18
CA ALA A 22 8.04 17.15 -20.60
C ALA A 22 8.18 15.91 -19.68
N THR A 23 7.80 16.02 -18.40
CA THR A 23 7.98 14.96 -17.39
C THR A 23 6.72 14.18 -17.07
N GLU A 24 5.54 14.64 -17.52
CA GLU A 24 4.25 14.02 -17.22
C GLU A 24 4.15 12.56 -17.69
N TYR A 25 4.65 12.25 -18.88
CA TYR A 25 4.65 10.89 -19.41
C TYR A 25 5.51 9.95 -18.53
N HIS A 26 6.70 10.41 -18.15
CA HIS A 26 7.61 9.65 -17.28
C HIS A 26 7.03 9.45 -15.88
N LEU A 27 6.47 10.51 -15.28
CA LEU A 27 5.78 10.41 -13.98
C LEU A 27 4.60 9.43 -14.03
N GLY A 28 3.88 9.37 -15.15
CA GLY A 28 2.84 8.37 -15.39
C GLY A 28 3.40 6.94 -15.36
N GLN A 29 4.53 6.70 -16.03
CA GLN A 29 5.20 5.40 -16.01
C GLN A 29 5.71 5.02 -14.62
N LEU A 30 6.31 5.96 -13.87
CA LEU A 30 6.80 5.72 -12.51
C LEU A 30 5.66 5.33 -11.57
N LYS A 31 4.50 6.02 -11.65
CA LYS A 31 3.30 5.65 -10.89
C LYS A 31 2.80 4.23 -11.22
N ALA A 32 2.76 3.88 -12.50
CA ALA A 32 2.37 2.54 -12.92
C ALA A 32 3.32 1.45 -12.41
N LYS A 33 4.64 1.73 -12.38
CA LYS A 33 5.64 0.83 -11.81
C LYS A 33 5.46 0.64 -10.30
N ILE A 34 5.24 1.73 -9.54
CA ILE A 34 4.95 1.64 -8.10
C ILE A 34 3.70 0.78 -7.85
N ALA A 35 2.62 1.01 -8.60
CA ALA A 35 1.38 0.24 -8.43
C ALA A 35 1.62 -1.26 -8.60
N LYS A 36 2.33 -1.68 -9.65
CA LYS A 36 2.68 -3.08 -9.90
C LYS A 36 3.56 -3.69 -8.81
N LEU A 37 4.53 -2.92 -8.28
CA LEU A 37 5.40 -3.40 -7.20
C LEU A 37 4.65 -3.51 -5.87
N ARG A 38 3.71 -2.60 -5.59
CA ARG A 38 2.86 -2.67 -4.39
C ARG A 38 1.87 -3.83 -4.45
N THR A 39 1.29 -4.12 -5.62
CA THR A 39 0.42 -5.30 -5.78
C THR A 39 1.19 -6.60 -5.59
N GLN A 40 2.43 -6.69 -6.09
CA GLN A 40 3.29 -7.87 -5.86
C GLN A 40 3.67 -8.07 -4.38
N LEU A 41 3.65 -7.02 -3.56
CA LEU A 41 3.91 -7.11 -2.12
C LEU A 41 2.67 -7.59 -1.35
N LEU A 42 1.47 -7.33 -1.88
CA LEU A 42 0.18 -7.65 -1.26
C LEU A 42 -0.37 -9.00 -1.72
N GLU A 43 -0.07 -9.42 -2.95
CA GLU A 43 -0.48 -10.73 -3.45
C GLU A 43 0.29 -11.82 -2.70
N PRO A 44 -0.39 -12.76 -2.02
CA PRO A 44 0.27 -13.98 -1.59
C PRO A 44 0.76 -14.73 -2.84
N PRO A 45 1.88 -15.48 -2.77
CA PRO A 45 2.35 -16.25 -3.92
C PRO A 45 1.20 -17.11 -4.44
N LYS A 46 0.90 -16.99 -5.75
CA LYS A 46 -0.15 -17.74 -6.44
C LYS A 46 -0.01 -19.23 -6.11
N GLY A 47 -0.81 -19.73 -5.16
CA GLY A 47 -0.69 -21.09 -4.66
C GLY A 47 -1.18 -21.34 -3.23
N SER A 48 -1.41 -20.30 -2.41
CA SER A 48 -2.01 -20.49 -1.08
C SER A 48 -3.51 -20.25 -1.12
N SER A 49 -4.27 -21.31 -1.36
CA SER A 49 -5.71 -21.41 -1.11
C SER A 49 -6.01 -21.49 0.39
N GLY A 50 -5.49 -20.55 1.17
CA GLY A 50 -5.69 -20.48 2.61
C GLY A 50 -5.68 -19.02 3.01
N GLY A 51 -6.80 -18.56 3.57
CA GLY A 51 -7.00 -17.20 4.03
C GLY A 51 -5.76 -16.70 4.77
N GLY A 52 -5.29 -15.51 4.42
CA GLY A 52 -4.25 -14.87 5.21
C GLY A 52 -4.71 -14.80 6.66
N ASP A 53 -3.76 -14.92 7.59
CA ASP A 53 -3.91 -14.61 9.01
C ASP A 53 -4.25 -13.11 9.17
N GLY A 54 -5.44 -12.73 8.72
CA GLY A 54 -6.09 -11.49 9.08
C GLY A 54 -6.88 -11.76 10.33
N PHE A 55 -7.00 -10.75 11.18
CA PHE A 55 -7.96 -10.69 12.28
C PHE A 55 -9.40 -10.78 11.73
N GLU A 56 -9.79 -11.93 11.18
CA GLU A 56 -11.13 -12.19 10.70
C GLU A 56 -12.01 -12.47 11.91
N VAL A 57 -12.48 -11.40 12.52
CA VAL A 57 -13.53 -11.47 13.54
C VAL A 57 -14.78 -12.02 12.84
N THR A 58 -15.32 -13.11 13.37
CA THR A 58 -16.56 -13.75 12.91
C THR A 58 -17.64 -12.69 12.77
N LYS A 59 -18.27 -12.59 11.60
CA LYS A 59 -19.28 -11.57 11.30
C LYS A 59 -20.42 -11.66 12.33
N TYR A 60 -20.51 -10.68 13.22
CA TYR A 60 -21.63 -10.50 14.14
C TYR A 60 -22.20 -9.08 13.95
N GLY A 61 -23.48 -9.00 13.59
CA GLY A 61 -24.17 -7.72 13.33
C GLY A 61 -24.09 -7.20 11.89
N HIS A 62 -24.54 -5.96 11.69
CA HIS A 62 -24.78 -5.34 10.37
C HIS A 62 -23.58 -4.63 9.74
N GLY A 63 -22.45 -4.47 10.44
CA GLY A 63 -21.31 -3.70 9.93
C GLY A 63 -20.00 -3.93 10.68
N ARG A 64 -18.88 -3.55 10.05
CA ARG A 64 -17.52 -3.58 10.61
C ARG A 64 -16.93 -2.17 10.60
N VAL A 65 -16.36 -1.73 11.72
CA VAL A 65 -15.72 -0.41 11.86
C VAL A 65 -14.29 -0.60 12.36
N ALA A 66 -13.33 0.10 11.75
CA ALA A 66 -11.93 0.08 12.15
C ALA A 66 -11.49 1.46 12.65
N LEU A 67 -10.84 1.50 13.81
CA LEU A 67 -10.27 2.71 14.41
C LEU A 67 -8.75 2.76 14.13
N ILE A 68 -8.33 3.68 13.25
CA ILE A 68 -6.92 3.85 12.85
C ILE A 68 -6.38 5.16 13.43
N GLY A 69 -5.22 5.10 14.09
CA GLY A 69 -4.54 6.29 14.63
C GLY A 69 -3.28 5.94 15.42
N PHE A 70 -2.57 6.95 15.89
CA PHE A 70 -1.36 6.80 16.70
C PHE A 70 -1.67 6.28 18.12
N PRO A 71 -0.70 5.75 18.88
CA PRO A 71 -0.92 5.45 20.30
C PRO A 71 -1.26 6.72 21.09
N SER A 72 -2.00 6.57 22.20
CA SER A 72 -2.36 7.65 23.13
C SER A 72 -3.31 8.75 22.60
N VAL A 73 -3.97 8.56 21.45
CA VAL A 73 -4.99 9.50 20.92
C VAL A 73 -6.43 9.18 21.39
N GLY A 74 -6.58 8.31 22.39
CA GLY A 74 -7.88 7.97 22.98
C GLY A 74 -8.67 6.85 22.26
N LYS A 75 -8.08 6.14 21.29
CA LYS A 75 -8.79 5.07 20.54
C LYS A 75 -9.39 3.95 21.39
N SER A 76 -8.82 3.65 22.56
CA SER A 76 -9.32 2.63 23.48
C SER A 76 -10.35 3.16 24.47
N THR A 77 -10.48 4.50 24.57
CA THR A 77 -11.44 5.18 25.44
C THR A 77 -12.74 5.53 24.69
N LEU A 78 -12.66 5.74 23.37
CA LEU A 78 -13.80 5.95 22.47
C LEU A 78 -14.54 4.63 22.20
#